data_AF-A0A0N8PWY1-F1
#
_entry.id   AF-A0A0N8PWY1-F1
#
_cell.length_a   1.000
_cell.length_b   1.000
_cell.length_c   1.000
_cell.angle_alpha   90.00
_cell.angle_beta   90.00
_cell.angle_gamma   90.00
#
_symmetry.space_group_name_H-M   'P 1'
#
loop_
_entity.id
_entity.type
_entity.pdbx_description
1 polymer ?
#
loop_
_entity_poly.entity_id
_entity_poly.type
_entity_poly.pdbx_seq_one_letter_code
_entity_poly.pdbx_strand_id
1 'polypeptide(L)'
;MIVAGISVLGHLAGLCAKYNTPLIVSSAQPDTLPLLHETLRTAYIAEGRPEAYKPDMIRYLSSEQFAYASGVQGILVREKCAVNVLIGPFYAESLIFAETGARAGAIQIAGTGRVLQQSFFAVVCDYNIIGEECYAAGAYVSKDPVQLASIAGQDVGKFIGVGLIIAGVILIMLGVSIIPWLKM
;
A
#
# COMPACT_ATOMS: atom_id res chain seq x y z
N MET A 1 7.47 0.14 0.83
CA MET A 1 6.02 -0.11 0.90
C MET A 1 5.36 0.24 2.22
N ILE A 2 6.04 0.15 3.37
CA ILE A 2 5.44 0.55 4.66
C ILE A 2 4.93 2.01 4.60
N VAL A 3 5.72 2.93 4.06
CA VAL A 3 5.32 4.34 3.88
C VAL A 3 4.05 4.50 3.04
N ALA A 4 3.91 3.73 1.95
CA ALA A 4 2.70 3.77 1.12
C ALA A 4 1.48 3.26 1.89
N GLY A 5 1.61 2.15 2.63
CA GLY A 5 0.55 1.63 3.50
C GLY A 5 0.13 2.62 4.59
N ILE A 6 1.09 3.29 5.23
CA ILE A 6 0.83 4.32 6.24
C ILE A 6 0.12 5.54 5.63
N SER A 7 0.52 5.96 4.43
CA SER A 7 -0.14 7.09 3.73
C SER A 7 -1.59 6.76 3.38
N VAL A 8 -1.86 5.56 2.85
CA VAL A 8 -3.23 5.10 2.60
C VAL A 8 -4.01 4.99 3.92
N LEU A 9 -3.41 4.48 4.98
CA LEU A 9 -4.03 4.40 6.30
C LEU A 9 -4.44 5.77 6.83
N GLY A 10 -3.59 6.79 6.69
CA GLY A 10 -3.93 8.16 7.10
C GLY A 10 -5.18 8.69 6.42
N HIS A 11 -5.32 8.45 5.11
CA HIS A 11 -6.53 8.83 4.39
C HIS A 11 -7.75 8.01 4.82
N LEU A 12 -7.62 6.69 4.97
CA LEU A 12 -8.70 5.83 5.45
C LEU A 12 -9.15 6.24 6.86
N ALA A 13 -8.22 6.58 7.74
CA ALA A 13 -8.51 7.08 9.08
C ALA A 13 -9.29 8.40 9.02
N GLY A 14 -8.93 9.33 8.13
CA GLY A 14 -9.69 10.55 7.89
C GLY A 14 -11.11 10.28 7.38
N LEU A 15 -11.27 9.38 6.40
CA LEU A 15 -12.60 8.97 5.93
C LEU A 15 -13.43 8.33 7.04
N CYS A 16 -12.84 7.42 7.82
CA CYS A 16 -13.52 6.77 8.95
C CYS A 16 -13.91 7.78 10.02
N ALA A 17 -13.03 8.73 10.36
CA ALA A 17 -13.32 9.82 11.29
C ALA A 17 -14.49 10.67 10.78
N LYS A 18 -14.44 11.12 9.52
CA LYS A 18 -15.49 11.92 8.87
C LYS A 18 -16.86 11.23 8.89
N TYR A 19 -16.91 9.97 8.48
CA TYR A 19 -18.15 9.20 8.37
C TYR A 19 -18.55 8.44 9.64
N ASN A 20 -17.82 8.63 10.75
CA ASN A 20 -18.06 7.91 12.01
C ASN A 20 -18.11 6.39 11.82
N THR A 21 -17.16 5.85 11.05
CA THR A 21 -17.06 4.42 10.72
C THR A 21 -15.99 3.77 11.61
N PRO A 22 -16.28 2.59 12.21
CA PRO A 22 -15.28 1.86 12.98
C PRO A 22 -14.08 1.47 12.12
N LEU A 23 -12.87 1.72 12.66
CA LEU A 23 -11.60 1.33 12.03
C LEU A 23 -10.86 0.35 12.92
N ILE A 24 -10.39 -0.74 12.33
CA ILE A 24 -9.51 -1.71 13.00
C ILE A 24 -8.22 -1.79 12.17
N VAL A 25 -7.09 -1.63 12.83
CA VAL A 25 -5.76 -1.71 12.23
C VAL A 25 -5.00 -2.83 12.91
N SER A 26 -4.76 -3.93 12.21
CA SER A 26 -3.89 -5.00 12.71
C SER A 26 -2.44 -4.72 12.37
N SER A 27 -1.52 -5.05 13.28
CA SER A 27 -0.08 -4.97 13.03
C SER A 27 0.66 -6.23 13.49
N ALA A 28 1.63 -6.65 12.67
CA ALA A 28 2.57 -7.71 12.99
C ALA A 28 3.89 -7.19 13.57
N GLN A 29 4.15 -5.89 13.47
CA GLN A 29 5.45 -5.30 13.80
C GLN A 29 5.30 -4.30 14.95
N PRO A 30 5.84 -4.59 16.15
CA PRO A 30 5.70 -3.70 17.30
C PRO A 30 6.31 -2.32 17.04
N ASP A 31 7.39 -2.26 16.26
CA ASP A 31 8.09 -1.01 15.93
C ASP A 31 7.24 -0.03 15.10
N THR A 32 6.18 -0.54 14.45
CA THR A 32 5.25 0.30 13.67
C THR A 32 4.17 0.94 14.53
N LEU A 33 3.93 0.44 15.75
CA LEU A 33 2.82 0.89 16.59
C LEU A 33 2.83 2.40 16.88
N PRO A 34 3.96 3.04 17.25
CA PRO A 34 3.98 4.48 17.47
C PRO A 34 3.58 5.26 16.22
N LEU A 35 4.04 4.83 15.05
CA LEU A 35 3.72 5.47 13.78
C LEU A 35 2.24 5.30 13.41
N LEU A 36 1.66 4.12 13.66
CA LEU A 36 0.23 3.86 13.44
C LEU A 36 -0.62 4.75 14.35
N HIS A 37 -0.29 4.80 15.65
CA HIS A 37 -1.01 5.63 16.63
C HIS A 37 -0.97 7.11 16.25
N GLU A 38 0.22 7.61 15.86
CA GLU A 38 0.35 9.01 15.46
C GLU A 38 -0.43 9.30 14.17
N THR A 39 -0.32 8.42 13.16
CA THR A 39 -1.05 8.56 11.89
C THR A 39 -2.56 8.66 12.11
N LEU A 40 -3.14 7.77 12.93
CA LEU A 40 -4.56 7.81 13.27
C LEU A 40 -4.91 9.07 14.07
N ARG A 41 -4.13 9.41 15.09
CA ARG A 41 -4.37 10.62 15.90
C ARG A 41 -4.37 11.88 15.04
N THR A 42 -3.36 12.07 14.19
CA THR A 42 -3.27 13.22 13.29
C THR A 42 -4.47 13.28 12.35
N ALA A 43 -4.87 12.15 11.76
CA ALA A 43 -6.01 12.09 10.85
C ALA A 43 -7.34 12.45 11.55
N TYR A 44 -7.57 11.93 12.75
CA TYR A 44 -8.79 12.23 13.54
C TYR A 44 -8.81 13.69 14.03
N ILE A 45 -7.67 14.27 14.39
CA ILE A 45 -7.55 15.70 14.73
C ILE A 45 -7.87 16.56 13.51
N ALA A 46 -7.33 16.22 12.34
CA ALA A 46 -7.55 16.99 11.10
C ALA A 46 -9.04 17.03 10.69
N GLU A 47 -9.79 15.97 10.97
CA GLU A 47 -11.24 15.90 10.75
C GLU A 47 -12.07 16.47 11.92
N GLY A 48 -11.42 17.07 12.93
CA GLY A 48 -12.09 17.72 14.07
C GLY A 48 -12.78 16.77 15.04
N ARG A 49 -12.34 15.49 15.10
CA ARG A 49 -12.90 14.44 15.98
C ARG A 49 -11.82 13.74 16.81
N PRO A 50 -10.97 14.46 17.56
CA PRO A 50 -9.91 13.86 18.36
C PRO A 50 -10.42 12.85 19.41
N GLU A 51 -11.63 13.05 19.94
CA GLU A 51 -12.28 12.20 20.93
C GLU A 51 -12.76 10.85 20.37
N ALA A 52 -12.94 10.76 19.05
CA ALA A 52 -13.35 9.52 18.40
C ALA A 52 -12.17 8.56 18.21
N TYR A 53 -10.92 9.03 18.29
CA TYR A 53 -9.75 8.18 18.26
C TYR A 53 -9.65 7.35 19.55
N LYS A 54 -9.51 6.04 19.39
CA LYS A 54 -9.32 5.12 20.52
C LYS A 54 -8.07 4.27 20.29
N PRO A 55 -7.17 4.13 21.29
CA PRO A 55 -5.95 3.36 21.12
C PRO A 55 -6.19 1.87 20.75
N ASP A 56 -7.31 1.29 21.17
CA ASP A 56 -7.69 -0.10 20.88
C ASP A 56 -8.11 -0.35 19.42
N MET A 57 -8.23 0.70 18.60
CA MET A 57 -8.34 0.60 17.14
C MET A 57 -7.12 -0.10 16.53
N ILE A 58 -5.94 0.01 17.16
CA ILE A 58 -4.72 -0.64 16.72
C ILE A 58 -4.52 -1.91 17.55
N ARG A 59 -4.43 -3.05 16.87
CA ARG A 59 -4.31 -4.38 17.46
C ARG A 59 -3.02 -5.03 17.00
N TYR A 60 -2.01 -5.04 17.88
CA TYR A 60 -0.87 -5.93 17.72
C TYR A 60 -1.29 -7.36 18.03
N LEU A 61 -0.92 -8.31 17.17
CA LEU A 61 -1.31 -9.72 17.35
C LEU A 61 -0.10 -10.61 17.60
N SER A 62 0.84 -10.66 16.66
CA SER A 62 2.07 -11.44 16.77
C SER A 62 3.06 -11.01 15.69
N SER A 63 4.36 -11.14 15.96
CA SER A 63 5.41 -11.02 14.96
C SER A 63 5.59 -12.28 14.12
N GLU A 64 5.05 -13.42 14.57
CA GLU A 64 5.10 -14.68 13.83
C GLU A 64 4.04 -14.69 12.74
N GLN A 65 4.48 -14.90 11.49
CA GLN A 65 3.68 -14.72 10.27
C GLN A 65 2.30 -15.39 10.32
N PHE A 66 2.24 -16.69 10.64
CA PHE A 66 0.98 -17.44 10.65
C PHE A 66 0.15 -17.23 11.92
N ALA A 67 0.79 -16.84 13.03
CA ALA A 67 0.08 -16.44 14.24
C ALA A 67 -0.62 -15.09 14.05
N TYR A 68 0.09 -14.12 13.46
CA TYR A 68 -0.51 -12.89 12.95
C TYR A 68 -1.65 -13.21 11.99
N ALA A 69 -1.42 -14.17 11.08
CA ALA A 69 -2.39 -14.46 10.07
C ALA A 69 -3.72 -14.97 10.66
N SER A 70 -3.63 -15.94 11.56
CA SER A 70 -4.76 -16.52 12.28
C SER A 70 -5.51 -15.46 13.11
N GLY A 71 -4.79 -14.53 13.73
CA GLY A 71 -5.39 -13.44 14.49
C GLY A 71 -6.22 -12.49 13.60
N VAL A 72 -5.70 -12.12 12.42
CA VAL A 72 -6.43 -11.29 11.45
C VAL A 72 -7.68 -12.02 10.94
N GLN A 73 -7.60 -13.33 10.67
CA GLN A 73 -8.78 -14.11 10.29
C GLN A 73 -9.86 -14.05 11.37
N GLY A 74 -9.48 -14.22 12.64
CA GLY A 74 -10.39 -14.11 13.77
C GLY A 74 -11.06 -12.74 13.85
N ILE A 75 -10.34 -11.66 13.56
CA ILE A 75 -10.89 -10.30 13.51
C ILE A 75 -11.91 -10.18 12.38
N LEU A 76 -11.54 -10.55 11.15
CA LEU A 76 -12.42 -10.43 9.98
C LEU A 76 -13.76 -11.14 10.18
N VAL A 77 -13.73 -12.35 10.73
CA VAL A 77 -14.94 -13.16 10.96
C VAL A 77 -15.76 -12.66 12.15
N ARG A 78 -15.12 -12.32 13.29
CA ARG A 78 -15.84 -11.92 14.50
C ARG A 78 -16.45 -10.53 14.39
N GLU A 79 -15.71 -9.59 13.80
CA GLU A 79 -16.12 -8.19 13.67
C GLU A 79 -17.02 -7.97 12.43
N LYS A 80 -17.14 -8.98 11.55
CA LYS A 80 -17.92 -8.91 10.30
C LYS A 80 -17.55 -7.67 9.48
N CYS A 81 -16.25 -7.49 9.24
CA CYS A 81 -15.73 -6.31 8.55
C CYS A 81 -16.41 -6.16 7.18
N ALA A 82 -16.91 -4.95 6.87
CA ALA A 82 -17.53 -4.67 5.56
C ALA A 82 -16.49 -4.46 4.45
N VAL A 83 -15.31 -3.96 4.80
CA VAL A 83 -14.20 -3.70 3.89
C VAL A 83 -12.90 -4.17 4.54
N ASN A 84 -12.06 -4.86 3.79
CA ASN A 84 -10.71 -5.25 4.17
C ASN A 84 -9.71 -4.57 3.24
N VAL A 85 -8.78 -3.79 3.80
CA VAL A 85 -7.77 -3.08 3.03
C VAL A 85 -6.39 -3.62 3.35
N LEU A 86 -5.72 -4.16 2.33
CA LEU A 86 -4.44 -4.85 2.41
C LEU A 86 -3.39 -4.11 1.58
N ILE A 87 -2.76 -3.07 2.15
CA ILE A 87 -1.66 -2.34 1.49
C ILE A 87 -0.36 -2.54 2.24
N GLY A 88 0.60 -3.24 1.64
CA GLY A 88 1.88 -3.47 2.29
C GLY A 88 2.73 -4.62 1.74
N PRO A 89 3.86 -4.91 2.42
CA PRO A 89 4.80 -5.94 2.03
C PRO A 89 4.37 -7.35 2.47
N PHE A 90 3.23 -7.84 2.00
CA PHE A 90 2.71 -9.17 2.36
C PHE A 90 3.52 -10.32 1.76
N TYR A 91 3.47 -11.49 2.40
CA TYR A 91 4.05 -12.75 1.94
C TYR A 91 2.96 -13.83 1.85
N ALA A 92 3.25 -15.07 2.24
CA ALA A 92 2.34 -16.22 2.14
C ALA A 92 1.00 -16.02 2.87
N GLU A 93 0.96 -15.16 3.88
CA GLU A 93 -0.25 -14.78 4.62
C GLU A 93 -1.25 -13.96 3.78
N SER A 94 -0.82 -13.38 2.65
CA SER A 94 -1.66 -12.54 1.79
C SER A 94 -2.95 -13.24 1.34
N LEU A 95 -2.84 -14.49 0.87
CA LEU A 95 -3.97 -15.29 0.42
C LEU A 95 -4.91 -15.61 1.58
N ILE A 96 -4.35 -15.90 2.76
CA ILE A 96 -5.14 -16.18 3.97
C ILE A 96 -5.99 -14.96 4.33
N PHE A 97 -5.45 -13.75 4.23
CA PHE A 97 -6.18 -12.51 4.47
C PHE A 97 -7.29 -12.28 3.46
N ALA A 98 -6.93 -12.31 2.18
CA ALA A 98 -7.84 -12.02 1.10
C ALA A 98 -8.99 -13.03 1.06
N GLU A 99 -8.70 -14.33 1.18
CA GLU A 99 -9.74 -15.38 1.12
C GLU A 99 -10.67 -15.29 2.33
N THR A 100 -10.12 -15.02 3.53
CA THR A 100 -10.96 -14.90 4.72
C THR A 100 -11.90 -13.70 4.63
N GLY A 101 -11.41 -12.56 4.15
CA GLY A 101 -12.23 -11.37 3.93
C GLY A 101 -13.30 -11.61 2.86
N ALA A 102 -12.94 -12.21 1.73
CA ALA A 102 -13.87 -12.55 0.66
C ALA A 102 -14.97 -13.51 1.14
N ARG A 103 -14.62 -14.56 1.91
CA ARG A 103 -15.57 -15.51 2.49
C ARG A 103 -16.46 -14.89 3.57
N ALA A 104 -15.97 -13.87 4.26
CA ALA A 104 -16.75 -13.08 5.19
C ALA A 104 -17.70 -12.09 4.49
N GLY A 105 -17.62 -11.93 3.16
CA GLY A 105 -18.42 -10.99 2.37
C GLY A 105 -17.91 -9.55 2.42
N ALA A 106 -16.66 -9.34 2.85
CA ALA A 106 -16.04 -8.02 2.89
C ALA A 106 -15.50 -7.62 1.52
N ILE A 107 -15.69 -6.36 1.11
CA ILE A 107 -15.01 -5.81 -0.07
C ILE A 107 -13.50 -5.87 0.18
N GLN A 108 -12.76 -6.47 -0.76
CA GLN A 108 -11.31 -6.62 -0.68
C GLN A 108 -10.62 -5.57 -1.55
N ILE A 109 -9.83 -4.70 -0.92
CA ILE A 109 -8.93 -3.77 -1.61
C ILE A 109 -7.50 -4.14 -1.24
N ALA A 110 -6.67 -4.50 -2.21
CA ALA A 110 -5.33 -4.99 -1.93
C ALA A 110 -4.29 -4.38 -2.86
N GLY A 111 -3.05 -4.32 -2.38
CA GLY A 111 -1.92 -3.77 -3.12
C GLY A 111 -0.60 -4.21 -2.49
N THR A 112 0.26 -4.81 -3.31
CA THR A 112 1.61 -5.19 -2.90
C THR A 112 2.61 -5.08 -4.05
N GLY A 113 3.85 -4.77 -3.70
CA GLY A 113 5.00 -4.76 -4.60
C GLY A 113 5.67 -6.13 -4.72
N ARG A 114 5.12 -7.18 -4.08
CA ARG A 114 5.63 -8.55 -4.21
C ARG A 114 4.92 -9.27 -5.34
N VAL A 115 5.63 -9.45 -6.44
CA VAL A 115 5.12 -10.09 -7.67
C VAL A 115 4.44 -11.43 -7.40
N LEU A 116 5.02 -12.29 -6.55
CA LEU A 116 4.44 -13.60 -6.22
C LEU A 116 3.08 -13.50 -5.52
N GLN A 117 2.89 -12.51 -4.65
CA GLN A 117 1.65 -12.34 -3.88
C GLN A 117 0.60 -11.55 -4.66
N GLN A 118 1.03 -10.75 -5.64
CA GLN A 118 0.14 -9.95 -6.49
C GLN A 118 -0.90 -10.82 -7.22
N SER A 119 -0.51 -12.02 -7.62
CA SER A 119 -1.39 -13.00 -8.27
C SER A 119 -2.55 -13.44 -7.36
N PHE A 120 -2.29 -13.61 -6.06
CA PHE A 120 -3.33 -13.98 -5.10
C PHE A 120 -4.36 -12.86 -4.94
N PHE A 121 -3.89 -11.61 -4.82
CA PHE A 121 -4.80 -10.47 -4.77
C PHE A 121 -5.56 -10.26 -6.08
N ALA A 122 -4.94 -10.52 -7.23
CA ALA A 122 -5.62 -10.40 -8.53
C ALA A 122 -6.79 -11.39 -8.69
N VAL A 123 -6.70 -12.58 -8.07
CA VAL A 123 -7.73 -13.62 -8.17
C VAL A 123 -8.81 -13.46 -7.10
N VAL A 124 -8.44 -13.02 -5.90
CA VAL A 124 -9.33 -13.05 -4.72
C VAL A 124 -9.93 -11.68 -4.38
N CYS A 125 -9.25 -10.58 -4.71
CA CYS A 125 -9.70 -9.25 -4.29
C CYS A 125 -10.55 -8.54 -5.35
N ASP A 126 -11.54 -7.76 -4.92
CA ASP A 126 -12.40 -6.96 -5.80
C ASP A 126 -11.61 -5.83 -6.50
N TYR A 127 -10.69 -5.20 -5.76
CA TYR A 127 -9.83 -4.13 -6.26
C TYR A 127 -8.37 -4.43 -5.95
N ASN A 128 -7.57 -4.59 -7.00
CA ASN A 128 -6.15 -4.89 -6.88
C ASN A 128 -5.30 -3.76 -7.49
N ILE A 129 -4.44 -3.17 -6.67
CA ILE A 129 -3.49 -2.13 -7.06
C ILE A 129 -2.20 -2.80 -7.53
N ILE A 130 -1.75 -2.52 -8.76
CA ILE A 130 -0.69 -3.29 -9.42
C ILE A 130 0.62 -2.51 -9.52
N GLY A 131 1.72 -3.15 -9.11
CA GLY A 131 3.06 -2.66 -9.37
C GLY A 131 3.33 -1.28 -8.78
N GLU A 132 3.67 -0.31 -9.64
CA GLU A 132 4.02 1.06 -9.23
C GLU A 132 2.84 1.85 -8.66
N GLU A 133 1.60 1.47 -9.01
CA GLU A 133 0.38 2.10 -8.47
C GLU A 133 0.33 1.98 -6.94
N CYS A 134 0.85 0.89 -6.37
CA CYS A 134 0.85 0.69 -4.92
C CYS A 134 1.76 1.69 -4.21
N TYR A 135 2.83 2.13 -4.87
CA TYR A 135 3.74 3.16 -4.34
C TYR A 135 3.17 4.56 -4.53
N ALA A 136 2.44 4.78 -5.62
CA ALA A 136 1.76 6.03 -5.92
C ALA A 136 0.45 6.23 -5.15
N ALA A 137 -0.16 5.15 -4.63
CA ALA A 137 -1.47 5.18 -3.99
C ALA A 137 -1.56 6.22 -2.86
N GLY A 138 -0.55 6.29 -2.00
CA GLY A 138 -0.49 7.28 -0.92
C GLY A 138 -0.52 8.73 -1.42
N ALA A 139 0.29 9.04 -2.43
CA ALA A 139 0.35 10.36 -3.04
C ALA A 139 -0.97 10.73 -3.75
N TYR A 140 -1.54 9.76 -4.47
CA TYR A 140 -2.78 9.97 -5.22
C TYR A 140 -3.98 10.24 -4.31
N VAL A 141 -4.05 9.50 -3.21
CA VAL A 141 -5.16 9.55 -2.26
C VAL A 141 -5.04 10.74 -1.30
N SER A 142 -3.82 11.09 -0.86
CA SER A 142 -3.58 12.29 -0.04
C SER A 142 -3.66 13.60 -0.83
N LYS A 143 -3.49 13.54 -2.16
CA LYS A 143 -3.38 14.70 -3.06
C LYS A 143 -2.28 15.68 -2.66
N ASP A 144 -1.23 15.18 -2.03
CA ASP A 144 -0.06 15.99 -1.67
C ASP A 144 0.68 16.43 -2.95
N PRO A 145 0.74 17.75 -3.26
CA PRO A 145 1.36 18.23 -4.48
C PRO A 145 2.85 17.90 -4.56
N VAL A 146 3.55 17.78 -3.42
CA VAL A 146 4.98 17.44 -3.39
C VAL A 146 5.20 15.98 -3.79
N GLN A 147 4.39 15.06 -3.25
CA GLN A 147 4.48 13.65 -3.60
C GLN A 147 4.07 13.39 -5.04
N LEU A 148 3.00 14.05 -5.51
CA LEU A 148 2.55 13.96 -6.90
C LEU A 148 3.63 14.48 -7.87
N ALA A 149 4.26 15.62 -7.56
CA ALA A 149 5.35 16.17 -8.37
C ALA A 149 6.57 15.24 -8.40
N SER A 150 6.89 14.58 -7.28
CA SER A 150 7.98 13.60 -7.24
C SER A 150 7.74 12.41 -8.17
N ILE A 151 6.51 11.87 -8.18
CA ILE A 151 6.14 10.76 -9.08
C ILE A 151 6.24 11.22 -10.55
N ALA A 152 5.68 12.38 -10.88
CA ALA A 152 5.74 12.94 -12.22
C ALA A 152 7.19 13.16 -12.70
N GLY A 153 8.07 13.65 -11.82
CA GLY A 153 9.49 13.82 -12.13
C GLY A 153 10.20 12.49 -12.40
N GLN A 154 9.88 11.44 -11.64
CA GLN A 154 10.41 10.09 -11.87
C GLN A 154 9.96 9.55 -13.23
N ASP A 155 8.70 9.76 -13.61
CA ASP A 155 8.17 9.30 -14.90
C ASP A 155 8.83 10.03 -16.07
N VAL A 156 9.03 11.34 -15.97
CA VAL A 156 9.79 12.11 -16.98
C VAL A 156 11.22 11.55 -17.12
N GLY A 157 11.90 11.27 -16.01
CA GLY A 157 13.23 10.66 -16.02
C GLY A 157 13.25 9.30 -16.73
N LYS A 158 12.25 8.44 -16.46
CA LYS A 158 12.08 7.15 -17.15
C LYS A 158 11.90 7.34 -18.66
N PHE A 159 11.05 8.27 -19.09
CA PHE A 159 10.83 8.55 -20.51
C PHE A 159 12.10 9.05 -21.21
N ILE A 160 12.87 9.93 -20.56
CA ILE A 160 14.17 10.37 -21.08
C ILE A 160 15.11 9.17 -21.22
N GLY A 161 15.21 8.32 -20.20
CA GLY A 161 16.03 7.11 -20.24
C GLY A 161 15.65 6.15 -21.37
N VAL A 162 14.36 5.88 -21.54
CA VAL A 162 13.83 5.06 -22.65
C VAL A 162 14.18 5.70 -24.00
N GLY A 163 14.02 7.01 -24.14
CA GLY A 163 14.39 7.73 -25.36
C GLY A 163 15.88 7.60 -25.70
N LEU A 164 16.76 7.73 -24.71
CA LEU A 164 18.20 7.55 -24.89
C LEU A 164 18.57 6.12 -25.29
N ILE A 165 17.91 5.13 -24.69
CA ILE A 165 18.10 3.71 -25.06
C ILE A 165 17.71 3.48 -26.51
N ILE A 166 16.53 3.95 -26.93
CA ILE A 166 16.05 3.81 -28.31
C ILE A 166 16.99 4.51 -29.29
N ALA A 167 17.41 5.75 -28.99
CA ALA A 167 18.36 6.48 -29.81
C ALA A 167 19.70 5.75 -29.93
N GLY A 168 20.21 5.19 -28.82
CA GLY A 168 21.42 4.37 -28.82
C GLY A 168 21.30 3.13 -29.70
N VAL A 169 20.17 2.41 -29.61
CA VAL A 169 19.90 1.23 -30.47
C VAL A 169 19.88 1.62 -31.95
N ILE A 170 19.23 2.73 -32.31
CA ILE A 170 19.17 3.22 -33.70
C ILE A 170 20.57 3.60 -34.21
N LEU A 171 21.36 4.32 -33.41
CA LEU A 171 22.71 4.73 -33.79
C LEU A 171 23.63 3.52 -34.02
N ILE A 172 23.53 2.49 -33.19
CA ILE A 172 24.24 1.22 -33.38
C ILE A 172 23.78 0.52 -34.68
N MET A 173 22.46 0.48 -34.95
CA MET A 173 21.94 -0.10 -36.19
C MET A 173 22.42 0.62 -37.46
N LEU A 174 22.64 1.93 -37.38
CA LEU A 174 23.20 2.75 -38.48
C LEU A 174 24.73 2.66 -38.59
N GLY A 175 25.38 1.79 -37.81
CA GLY A 175 26.83 1.56 -37.87
C GLY A 175 27.68 2.59 -37.09
N VAL A 176 27.04 3.48 -36.32
CA VAL A 176 27.75 4.44 -35.46
C VAL A 176 28.06 3.76 -34.12
N SER A 177 29.30 3.29 -33.96
CA SER A 177 29.75 2.66 -32.71
C SER A 177 30.04 3.71 -31.64
N ILE A 178 29.13 3.83 -30.67
CA ILE A 178 29.24 4.71 -29.50
C ILE A 178 30.00 4.04 -28.33
N ILE A 179 30.22 2.72 -28.42
CA ILE A 179 30.89 1.89 -27.40
C ILE A 179 32.30 2.40 -27.01
N PRO A 180 33.15 2.91 -27.92
CA PRO A 180 34.48 3.42 -27.56
C PRO A 180 34.42 4.66 -26.66
N TRP A 181 33.39 5.49 -26.81
CA TRP A 181 33.22 6.73 -26.04
C TRP A 181 32.66 6.51 -24.63
N LEU A 182 31.92 5.42 -24.41
CA LEU A 182 31.36 5.03 -23.11
C LEU A 182 32.33 4.26 -22.21
N LYS A 183 33.50 3.86 -22.74
CA LYS A 183 34.56 3.14 -22.00
C LYS A 183 35.64 4.05 -21.41
N MET A 184 35.57 5.36 -21.68
CA MET A 184 36.36 6.39 -20.97
C MET A 184 35.59 6.88 -19.75
#